data_AF-A0A7C6XGU2-F1
#
_entry.id   AF-A0A7C6XGU2-F1
#
_cell.length_a   1.000
_cell.length_b   1.000
_cell.length_c   1.000
_cell.angle_alpha   90.00
_cell.angle_beta   90.00
_cell.angle_gamma   90.00
#
_symmetry.space_group_name_H-M   'P 1'
#
loop_
_entity.id
_entity.type
_entity.pdbx_description
1 polymer ?
#
loop_
_entity_poly.entity_id
_entity_poly.type
_entity_poly.pdbx_seq_one_letter_code
_entity_poly.pdbx_strand_id
1 'polypeptide(L)'
;MAEWVISTNLARCRDCYRCVRTCPVKAVRVQHGQAQIVAELCIACASCVRVCPQEAKAVRDDRPAVLQAIAKGRTVVASVAPSAPAYFGMTVFSQIEEALQALGFTAAGETAFGAEMVGQAHRSLLDQAPAHQPVIASACPVVVNLVERYYPDLIPHLAPLVSPMVAHGRWLHRVYGPDSMVVFIGPCIAKKAEALDTAVEGAVDAVLTFSELAEWLHEEAVDVAFDQQPPTQTVPRSHARLFPVEGGLVGTADLETDLLTSHVVTASGIEACEDVLRGIRSGLLSASLVELMACEGGCINGPAMDELGEWGAEGRDHSTYVARQRVIEYATRRQPQSLPTCADWPELQRTYGNRHVAVPTFSDEQIEEVLRRVDKYTPEDELNCGACGYATCREKAVATLRGMAEATMCMPYMRRRAESLRQVVMDVTPNAIVILDTRLYIQDMSPSAERLLDCHLSHVVGRPFQSIVPAIDLFAQVRDTGEPVVNQRVRLRPDLVVEETIVPVEGQSLLVGILRDITERERNRAELDLIRTETVARTQEVIQNQMRVAHEIAQLLGETTAETKVMLDKLARLVEEGKAT
;
A
#
# COMPACT_ATOMS: atom_id res chain seq x y z
N MET A 1 2.27 -23.36 12.46
CA MET A 1 1.73 -22.18 13.18
C MET A 1 0.50 -21.74 12.41
N ALA A 2 -0.65 -21.61 13.07
CA ALA A 2 -1.84 -21.09 12.41
C ALA A 2 -1.55 -19.68 11.88
N GLU A 3 -1.95 -19.40 10.65
CA GLU A 3 -1.79 -18.08 10.04
C GLU A 3 -2.62 -17.07 10.84
N TRP A 4 -2.01 -15.91 11.16
CA TRP A 4 -2.72 -14.84 11.86
C TRP A 4 -3.85 -14.29 10.99
N VAL A 5 -4.88 -13.71 11.62
CA VAL A 5 -6.12 -13.31 10.93
C VAL A 5 -5.96 -12.19 9.89
N ILE A 6 -4.84 -11.47 9.89
CA ILE A 6 -4.51 -10.45 8.90
C ILE A 6 -3.13 -10.75 8.32
N SER A 7 -3.05 -10.86 7.00
CA SER A 7 -1.80 -11.08 6.25
C SER A 7 -1.60 -9.98 5.19
N THR A 8 -0.44 -9.99 4.52
CA THR A 8 -0.16 -9.05 3.42
C THR A 8 0.09 -9.84 2.14
N ASN A 9 -0.65 -9.52 1.08
CA ASN A 9 -0.28 -9.88 -0.28
C ASN A 9 0.89 -9.00 -0.75
N LEU A 10 2.07 -9.60 -0.80
CA LEU A 10 3.33 -8.92 -1.15
C LEU A 10 3.36 -8.41 -2.60
N ALA A 11 2.61 -9.04 -3.51
CA ALA A 11 2.55 -8.63 -4.92
C ALA A 11 1.72 -7.35 -5.12
N ARG A 12 0.72 -7.11 -4.26
CA ARG A 12 -0.10 -5.89 -4.29
C ARG A 12 0.51 -4.75 -3.47
N CYS A 13 1.44 -5.04 -2.55
CA CYS A 13 2.03 -4.01 -1.68
C CYS A 13 2.97 -3.09 -2.47
N ARG A 14 2.69 -1.78 -2.43
CA ARG A 14 3.47 -0.73 -3.10
C ARG A 14 4.02 0.30 -2.10
N ASP A 15 4.71 -0.18 -1.05
CA ASP A 15 5.60 0.61 -0.17
C ASP A 15 5.17 2.02 0.32
N CYS A 16 3.87 2.34 0.30
CA CYS A 16 3.36 3.68 0.64
C CYS A 16 3.35 3.99 2.16
N TYR A 17 3.64 2.98 2.98
CA TYR A 17 3.69 3.01 4.45
C TYR A 17 2.42 3.50 5.17
N ARG A 18 1.27 3.59 4.48
CA ARG A 18 0.01 4.06 5.09
C ARG A 18 -0.43 3.18 6.27
N CYS A 19 -0.32 1.87 6.11
CA CYS A 19 -0.61 0.91 7.18
C CYS A 19 0.33 1.05 8.39
N VAL A 20 1.59 1.44 8.19
CA VAL A 20 2.55 1.68 9.29
C VAL A 20 2.17 2.96 10.05
N ARG A 21 1.83 4.04 9.33
CA ARG A 21 1.38 5.30 9.92
C ARG A 21 0.13 5.11 10.79
N THR A 22 -0.88 4.41 10.26
CA THR A 22 -2.18 4.23 10.92
C THR A 22 -2.18 3.17 12.01
N CYS A 23 -1.23 2.22 12.03
CA CYS A 23 -1.21 1.20 13.08
C CYS A 23 -0.92 1.83 14.45
N PRO A 24 -1.83 1.73 15.43
CA PRO A 24 -1.69 2.41 16.72
C PRO A 24 -0.54 1.83 17.53
N VAL A 25 -0.38 0.50 17.46
CA VAL A 25 0.60 -0.25 18.24
C VAL A 25 1.89 -0.61 17.45
N LYS A 26 2.06 -0.01 16.27
CA LYS A 26 3.21 -0.23 15.36
C LYS A 26 3.56 -1.71 15.10
N ALA A 27 2.52 -2.55 14.96
CA ALA A 27 2.63 -3.98 14.65
C ALA A 27 2.86 -4.29 13.15
N VAL A 28 3.19 -3.28 12.33
CA VAL A 28 3.48 -3.45 10.91
C VAL A 28 4.98 -3.23 10.70
N ARG A 29 5.68 -4.30 10.31
CA ARG A 29 7.09 -4.26 9.95
C ARG A 29 7.26 -3.96 8.46
N VAL A 30 8.32 -3.27 8.06
CA VAL A 30 8.72 -3.14 6.66
C VAL A 30 10.02 -3.90 6.43
N GLN A 31 10.04 -4.78 5.43
CA GLN A 31 11.23 -5.49 4.97
C GLN A 31 11.23 -5.56 3.44
N HIS A 32 12.34 -5.18 2.82
CA HIS A 32 12.51 -5.07 1.38
C HIS A 32 11.40 -4.23 0.73
N GLY A 33 11.06 -3.09 1.35
CA GLY A 33 9.95 -2.22 0.92
C GLY A 33 8.53 -2.77 1.16
N GLN A 34 8.37 -3.99 1.65
CA GLN A 34 7.05 -4.61 1.82
C GLN A 34 6.59 -4.62 3.28
N ALA A 35 5.33 -4.23 3.50
CA ALA A 35 4.75 -4.12 4.82
C ALA A 35 4.14 -5.46 5.30
N GLN A 36 4.64 -6.04 6.38
CA GLN A 36 4.19 -7.31 6.96
C GLN A 36 3.59 -7.11 8.35
N ILE A 37 2.55 -7.88 8.70
CA ILE A 37 1.96 -7.87 10.04
C ILE A 37 2.78 -8.74 10.97
N VAL A 38 3.14 -8.21 12.14
CA VAL A 38 3.79 -8.95 13.22
C VAL A 38 2.71 -9.42 14.19
N ALA A 39 2.32 -10.69 14.09
CA ALA A 39 1.16 -11.27 14.78
C ALA A 39 1.21 -11.12 16.31
N GLU A 40 2.41 -11.25 16.90
CA GLU A 40 2.66 -11.11 18.34
C GLU A 40 2.53 -9.67 18.86
N LEU A 41 2.53 -8.67 17.99
CA LEU A 41 2.24 -7.27 18.34
C LEU A 41 0.82 -6.84 17.93
N CYS A 42 0.23 -7.51 16.95
CA CYS A 42 -1.06 -7.09 16.39
C CYS A 42 -2.22 -7.27 17.38
N ILE A 43 -3.04 -6.21 17.54
CA ILE A 43 -4.30 -6.24 18.31
C ILE A 43 -5.54 -6.57 17.46
N ALA A 44 -5.33 -6.95 16.19
CA ALA A 44 -6.37 -7.29 15.21
C ALA A 44 -7.43 -6.20 14.93
N CYS A 45 -7.13 -4.91 15.21
CA CYS A 45 -8.06 -3.80 14.95
C CYS A 45 -8.39 -3.56 13.47
N ALA A 46 -7.62 -4.15 12.56
CA ALA A 46 -7.76 -4.05 11.10
C ALA A 46 -7.75 -2.63 10.51
N SER A 47 -7.28 -1.61 11.26
CA SER A 47 -7.08 -0.26 10.71
C SER A 47 -6.14 -0.27 9.50
N CYS A 48 -5.18 -1.20 9.46
CA CYS A 48 -4.29 -1.38 8.31
C CYS A 48 -5.00 -1.94 7.06
N VAL A 49 -6.07 -2.72 7.23
CA VAL A 49 -6.90 -3.26 6.15
C VAL A 49 -7.70 -2.10 5.54
N ARG A 50 -8.49 -1.41 6.37
CA ARG A 50 -9.34 -0.26 5.99
C ARG A 50 -8.60 0.81 5.18
N VAL A 51 -7.36 1.15 5.56
CA VAL A 51 -6.63 2.24 4.91
C VAL A 51 -5.81 1.82 3.70
N CYS A 52 -5.68 0.53 3.38
CA CYS A 52 -4.77 0.07 2.33
C CYS A 52 -5.33 0.40 0.93
N PRO A 53 -4.73 1.35 0.18
CA PRO A 53 -5.27 1.76 -1.12
C PRO A 53 -5.00 0.75 -2.25
N GLN A 54 -4.29 -0.34 -1.95
CA GLN A 54 -3.97 -1.40 -2.90
C GLN A 54 -4.70 -2.69 -2.56
N GLU A 55 -5.51 -2.70 -1.49
CA GLU A 55 -6.12 -3.90 -0.88
C GLU A 55 -5.08 -5.03 -0.73
N ALA A 56 -3.86 -4.65 -0.34
CA ALA A 56 -2.76 -5.58 -0.15
C ALA A 56 -2.86 -6.31 1.20
N LYS A 57 -3.77 -5.90 2.08
CA LYS A 57 -4.02 -6.58 3.36
C LYS A 57 -5.17 -7.57 3.17
N ALA A 58 -4.89 -8.83 3.39
CA ALA A 58 -5.88 -9.89 3.33
C ALA A 58 -6.35 -10.22 4.75
N VAL A 59 -7.62 -10.61 4.85
CA VAL A 59 -8.23 -11.11 6.08
C VAL A 59 -8.44 -12.61 5.90
N ARG A 60 -8.29 -13.38 6.97
CA ARG A 60 -8.62 -14.82 6.95
C ARG A 60 -10.07 -15.03 6.53
N ASP A 61 -10.27 -15.82 5.49
CA ASP A 61 -11.59 -16.20 4.99
C ASP A 61 -12.04 -17.54 5.59
N ASP A 62 -13.16 -17.53 6.32
CA ASP A 62 -13.78 -18.74 6.89
C ASP A 62 -14.95 -19.26 6.03
N ARG A 63 -15.37 -18.54 4.98
CA ARG A 63 -16.48 -18.90 4.09
C ARG A 63 -16.33 -20.29 3.47
N PRO A 64 -15.15 -20.75 3.00
CA PRO A 64 -15.00 -22.10 2.46
C PRO A 64 -15.36 -23.21 3.45
N ALA A 65 -15.07 -23.01 4.74
CA ALA A 65 -15.41 -24.00 5.78
C ALA A 65 -16.93 -24.06 6.00
N VAL A 66 -17.61 -22.91 5.98
CA VAL A 66 -19.07 -22.81 6.10
C VAL A 66 -19.75 -23.49 4.90
N LEU A 67 -19.34 -23.16 3.67
CA LEU A 67 -19.86 -23.78 2.45
C LEU A 67 -19.69 -25.31 2.46
N GLN A 68 -18.53 -25.79 2.91
CA GLN A 68 -18.31 -27.23 3.02
C GLN A 68 -19.23 -27.90 4.05
N ALA A 69 -19.52 -27.24 5.17
CA ALA A 69 -20.42 -27.79 6.18
C ALA A 69 -21.87 -27.85 5.69
N ILE A 70 -22.32 -26.80 4.99
CA ILE A 70 -23.64 -26.76 4.33
C ILE A 70 -23.76 -27.88 3.29
N ALA A 71 -22.75 -28.03 2.42
CA ALA A 71 -22.73 -29.08 1.39
C ALA A 71 -22.76 -30.51 1.97
N LYS A 72 -22.24 -30.70 3.19
CA LYS A 72 -22.28 -31.98 3.92
C LYS A 72 -23.58 -32.21 4.68
N GLY A 73 -24.53 -31.27 4.65
CA GLY A 73 -25.79 -31.34 5.38
C GLY A 73 -25.64 -31.25 6.90
N ARG A 74 -24.57 -30.59 7.39
CA ARG A 74 -24.44 -30.31 8.83
C ARG A 74 -25.46 -29.24 9.24
N THR A 75 -25.88 -29.25 10.50
CA THR A 75 -26.67 -28.17 11.10
C THR A 75 -25.77 -26.93 11.22
N VAL A 76 -25.99 -25.92 10.37
CA VAL A 76 -25.21 -24.66 10.38
C VAL A 76 -26.09 -23.53 10.88
N VAL A 77 -25.68 -22.86 11.95
CA VAL A 77 -26.49 -21.86 12.66
C VAL A 77 -25.76 -20.52 12.74
N ALA A 78 -26.43 -19.45 12.34
CA ALA A 78 -25.85 -18.11 12.34
C ALA A 78 -26.10 -17.37 13.66
N SER A 79 -25.06 -16.74 14.18
CA SER A 79 -25.09 -15.78 15.29
C SER A 79 -24.83 -14.40 14.72
N VAL A 80 -25.87 -13.59 14.52
CA VAL A 80 -25.79 -12.32 13.78
C VAL A 80 -25.60 -11.16 14.76
N ALA A 81 -24.58 -10.33 14.56
CA ALA A 81 -24.26 -9.23 15.45
C ALA A 81 -25.37 -8.16 15.47
N PRO A 82 -25.62 -7.50 16.63
CA PRO A 82 -26.67 -6.48 16.75
C PRO A 82 -26.42 -5.22 15.91
N SER A 83 -25.24 -5.06 15.33
CA SER A 83 -24.90 -3.98 14.37
C SER A 83 -25.41 -4.23 12.96
N ALA A 84 -25.95 -5.42 12.65
CA ALA A 84 -26.47 -5.77 11.33
C ALA A 84 -27.52 -4.76 10.76
N PRO A 85 -28.41 -4.14 11.55
CA PRO A 85 -29.33 -3.11 11.04
C PRO A 85 -28.62 -1.87 10.47
N ALA A 86 -27.43 -1.54 10.99
CA ALA A 86 -26.65 -0.43 10.45
C ALA A 86 -26.13 -0.73 9.04
N TYR A 87 -25.76 -1.99 8.77
CA TYR A 87 -25.17 -2.44 7.51
C TYR A 87 -26.23 -2.81 6.47
N PHE A 88 -27.10 -3.79 6.79
CA PHE A 88 -28.09 -4.33 5.86
C PHE A 88 -29.37 -3.49 5.76
N GLY A 89 -29.53 -2.46 6.59
CA GLY A 89 -30.73 -1.64 6.63
C GLY A 89 -32.00 -2.39 7.05
N MET A 90 -31.85 -3.58 7.64
CA MET A 90 -32.97 -4.40 8.09
C MET A 90 -33.75 -3.72 9.22
N THR A 91 -35.07 -3.88 9.20
CA THR A 91 -36.02 -3.36 10.18
C THR A 91 -36.50 -4.43 11.15
N VAL A 92 -36.47 -5.70 10.74
CA VAL A 92 -36.80 -6.87 11.56
C VAL A 92 -35.84 -8.01 11.29
N PHE A 93 -35.58 -8.85 12.30
CA PHE A 93 -34.57 -9.92 12.20
C PHE A 93 -34.93 -11.01 11.17
N SER A 94 -36.21 -11.27 10.92
CA SER A 94 -36.66 -12.27 9.94
C SER A 94 -36.10 -12.02 8.54
N GLN A 95 -35.83 -10.75 8.17
CA GLN A 95 -35.30 -10.41 6.85
C GLN A 95 -33.91 -11.00 6.61
N ILE A 96 -33.02 -10.95 7.61
CA ILE A 96 -31.68 -11.55 7.49
C ILE A 96 -31.74 -13.06 7.73
N GLU A 97 -32.67 -13.54 8.56
CA GLU A 97 -32.88 -14.97 8.79
C GLU A 97 -33.33 -15.69 7.51
N GLU A 98 -34.29 -15.13 6.77
CA GLU A 98 -34.76 -15.66 5.47
C GLU A 98 -33.64 -15.68 4.43
N ALA A 99 -32.83 -14.61 4.36
CA ALA A 99 -31.67 -14.56 3.46
C ALA A 99 -30.62 -15.63 3.80
N LEU A 100 -30.33 -15.84 5.09
CA LEU A 100 -29.41 -16.89 5.54
C LEU A 100 -29.98 -18.30 5.27
N GLN A 101 -31.28 -18.50 5.44
CA GLN A 101 -31.94 -19.76 5.08
C GLN A 101 -31.81 -20.05 3.58
N ALA A 102 -31.96 -19.03 2.73
CA ALA A 102 -31.74 -19.17 1.28
C ALA A 102 -30.30 -19.57 0.93
N LEU A 103 -29.31 -19.14 1.72
CA LEU A 103 -27.91 -19.58 1.59
C LEU A 103 -27.62 -20.99 2.18
N GLY A 104 -28.61 -21.63 2.79
CA GLY A 104 -28.49 -22.99 3.35
C GLY A 104 -28.19 -23.06 4.85
N PHE A 105 -28.29 -21.95 5.59
CA PHE A 105 -28.26 -22.01 7.06
C PHE A 105 -29.51 -22.67 7.62
N THR A 106 -29.37 -23.49 8.66
CA THR A 106 -30.49 -24.17 9.32
C THR A 106 -31.32 -23.20 10.17
N ALA A 107 -30.66 -22.23 10.82
CA ALA A 107 -31.31 -21.21 11.64
C ALA A 107 -30.39 -20.00 11.83
N ALA A 108 -30.96 -18.88 12.29
CA ALA A 108 -30.21 -17.69 12.69
C ALA A 108 -30.73 -17.15 14.02
N GLY A 109 -29.86 -16.52 14.82
CA GLY A 109 -30.21 -15.86 16.06
C GLY A 109 -29.51 -14.52 16.24
N GLU A 110 -30.16 -13.60 16.94
CA GLU A 110 -29.57 -12.31 17.32
C GLU A 110 -28.51 -12.51 18.41
N THR A 111 -27.27 -12.10 18.16
CA THR A 111 -26.21 -12.05 19.20
C THR A 111 -26.58 -11.11 20.35
N ALA A 112 -27.59 -10.24 20.17
CA ALA A 112 -28.22 -9.48 21.24
C ALA A 112 -28.64 -10.38 22.42
N PHE A 113 -29.03 -11.63 22.16
CA PHE A 113 -29.32 -12.60 23.20
C PHE A 113 -28.11 -12.91 24.09
N GLY A 114 -26.93 -13.11 23.48
CA GLY A 114 -25.66 -13.21 24.20
C GLY A 114 -25.26 -11.91 24.90
N ALA A 115 -25.59 -10.76 24.30
CA ALA A 115 -25.28 -9.45 24.86
C ALA A 115 -26.06 -9.18 26.15
N GLU A 116 -27.31 -9.62 26.21
CA GLU A 116 -28.15 -9.54 27.40
C GLU A 116 -27.60 -10.41 28.54
N MET A 117 -27.23 -11.68 28.27
CA MET A 117 -26.57 -12.55 29.26
C MET A 117 -25.28 -11.90 29.82
N VAL A 118 -24.46 -11.34 28.92
CA VAL A 118 -23.21 -10.68 29.31
C VAL A 118 -23.46 -9.39 30.07
N GLY A 119 -24.43 -8.56 29.69
CA GLY A 119 -24.77 -7.31 30.38
C GLY A 119 -25.25 -7.55 31.81
N GLN A 120 -26.16 -8.50 32.00
CA GLN A 120 -26.65 -8.88 33.33
C GLN A 120 -25.54 -9.54 34.19
N ALA A 121 -24.61 -10.28 33.57
CA ALA A 121 -23.42 -10.79 34.26
C ALA A 121 -22.48 -9.66 34.70
N HIS A 122 -22.33 -8.58 33.90
CA HIS A 122 -21.59 -7.38 34.34
C HIS A 122 -22.27 -6.71 35.52
N ARG A 123 -23.60 -6.57 35.50
CA ARG A 123 -24.35 -6.03 36.64
C ARG A 123 -24.08 -6.82 37.93
N SER A 124 -24.18 -8.14 37.84
CA SER A 124 -23.90 -9.05 38.96
C SER A 124 -22.47 -8.97 39.47
N LEU A 125 -21.49 -8.77 38.56
CA LEU A 125 -20.09 -8.59 38.90
C LEU A 125 -19.86 -7.28 39.65
N LEU A 126 -20.47 -6.19 39.20
CA LEU A 126 -20.37 -4.87 39.83
C LEU A 126 -21.00 -4.84 41.23
N ASP A 127 -22.11 -5.54 41.44
CA ASP A 127 -22.76 -5.64 42.75
C ASP A 127 -21.88 -6.38 43.78
N GLN A 128 -20.94 -7.22 43.33
CA GLN A 128 -19.98 -7.96 44.16
C GLN A 128 -18.61 -7.29 44.26
N ALA A 129 -18.29 -6.36 43.35
CA ALA A 129 -17.01 -5.69 43.30
C ALA A 129 -16.88 -4.64 44.42
N PRO A 130 -15.66 -4.41 44.96
CA PRO A 130 -15.41 -3.26 45.82
C PRO A 130 -15.80 -1.96 45.12
N ALA A 131 -16.41 -1.04 45.87
CA ALA A 131 -16.79 0.27 45.34
C ALA A 131 -15.58 0.96 44.69
N HIS A 132 -15.77 1.50 43.49
CA HIS A 132 -14.77 2.26 42.74
C HIS A 132 -13.52 1.48 42.29
N GLN A 133 -13.54 0.14 42.29
CA GLN A 133 -12.55 -0.65 41.57
C GLN A 133 -12.95 -0.72 40.07
N PRO A 134 -12.13 -0.19 39.14
CA PRO A 134 -12.49 -0.19 37.72
C PRO A 134 -12.61 -1.62 37.18
N VAL A 135 -13.79 -1.96 36.67
CA VAL A 135 -14.04 -3.17 35.90
C VAL A 135 -14.09 -2.79 34.42
N ILE A 136 -13.09 -3.22 33.65
CA ILE A 136 -12.98 -2.99 32.22
C ILE A 136 -13.79 -4.05 31.49
N ALA A 137 -14.79 -3.63 30.71
CA ALA A 137 -15.60 -4.53 29.90
C ALA A 137 -14.74 -5.29 28.88
N SER A 138 -15.03 -6.57 28.69
CA SER A 138 -14.23 -7.49 27.86
C SER A 138 -14.86 -7.86 26.52
N ALA A 139 -15.98 -7.23 26.14
CA ALA A 139 -16.72 -7.61 24.93
C ALA A 139 -15.99 -7.26 23.62
N CYS A 140 -15.15 -6.21 23.63
CA CYS A 140 -14.35 -5.79 22.49
C CYS A 140 -13.01 -6.56 22.45
N PRO A 141 -12.80 -7.48 21.49
CA PRO A 141 -11.59 -8.31 21.45
C PRO A 141 -10.31 -7.48 21.18
N VAL A 142 -10.44 -6.33 20.52
CA VAL A 142 -9.31 -5.42 20.30
C VAL A 142 -8.82 -4.81 21.61
N VAL A 143 -9.75 -4.44 22.51
CA VAL A 143 -9.42 -3.92 23.85
C VAL A 143 -8.78 -5.01 24.69
N VAL A 144 -9.32 -6.23 24.68
CA VAL A 144 -8.71 -7.38 25.36
C VAL A 144 -7.28 -7.60 24.86
N ASN A 145 -7.07 -7.63 23.54
CA ASN A 145 -5.73 -7.77 22.95
C ASN A 145 -4.80 -6.60 23.32
N LEU A 146 -5.31 -5.38 23.39
CA LEU A 146 -4.55 -4.20 23.81
C LEU A 146 -4.10 -4.34 25.26
N VAL A 147 -4.98 -4.76 26.15
CA VAL A 147 -4.65 -4.98 27.57
C VAL A 147 -3.67 -6.14 27.74
N GLU A 148 -3.93 -7.31 27.17
CA GLU A 148 -3.04 -8.48 27.31
C GLU A 148 -1.62 -8.23 26.79
N ARG A 149 -1.45 -7.37 25.78
CA ARG A 149 -0.16 -7.15 25.10
C ARG A 149 0.57 -5.87 25.51
N TYR A 150 -0.15 -4.82 25.90
CA TYR A 150 0.44 -3.49 26.13
C TYR A 150 0.15 -2.92 27.53
N TYR A 151 -0.84 -3.47 28.24
CA TYR A 151 -1.18 -3.09 29.62
C TYR A 151 -1.40 -4.35 30.49
N PRO A 152 -0.45 -5.30 30.52
CA PRO A 152 -0.67 -6.61 31.17
C PRO A 152 -0.93 -6.49 32.68
N ASP A 153 -0.49 -5.39 33.30
CA ASP A 153 -0.78 -5.02 34.69
C ASP A 153 -2.26 -4.70 34.94
N LEU A 154 -3.03 -4.38 33.89
CA LEU A 154 -4.47 -4.12 33.96
C LEU A 154 -5.33 -5.37 33.69
N ILE A 155 -4.73 -6.53 33.42
CA ILE A 155 -5.48 -7.79 33.26
C ILE A 155 -6.44 -8.08 34.43
N PRO A 156 -6.05 -7.87 35.72
CA PRO A 156 -6.96 -8.08 36.85
C PRO A 156 -8.21 -7.19 36.85
N HIS A 157 -8.20 -6.08 36.09
CA HIS A 157 -9.34 -5.19 35.92
C HIS A 157 -10.27 -5.62 34.78
N LEU A 158 -9.85 -6.52 33.89
CA LEU A 158 -10.74 -7.03 32.85
C LEU A 158 -11.86 -7.87 33.48
N ALA A 159 -13.10 -7.61 33.06
CA ALA A 159 -14.24 -8.45 33.43
C ALA A 159 -13.95 -9.90 32.98
N PRO A 160 -13.98 -10.90 33.89
CA PRO A 160 -13.68 -12.29 33.60
C PRO A 160 -14.85 -12.99 32.89
N LEU A 161 -15.43 -12.30 31.90
CA LEU A 161 -16.61 -12.68 31.14
C LEU A 161 -16.25 -12.82 29.67
N VAL A 162 -16.83 -13.82 29.01
CA VAL A 162 -16.77 -13.97 27.55
C VAL A 162 -17.52 -12.84 26.85
N SER A 163 -17.23 -12.64 25.56
CA SER A 163 -17.98 -11.68 24.76
C SER A 163 -19.37 -12.21 24.36
N PRO A 164 -20.29 -11.32 23.94
CA PRO A 164 -21.63 -11.72 23.47
C PRO A 164 -21.60 -12.77 22.35
N MET A 165 -20.60 -12.72 21.45
CA MET A 165 -20.40 -13.71 20.39
C MET A 165 -20.24 -15.11 20.98
N VAL A 166 -19.36 -15.25 21.97
CA VAL A 166 -19.04 -16.53 22.59
C VAL A 166 -20.19 -17.02 23.47
N ALA A 167 -20.81 -16.13 24.25
CA ALA A 167 -21.98 -16.46 25.06
C ALA A 167 -23.14 -16.98 24.19
N HIS A 168 -23.43 -16.29 23.09
CA HIS A 168 -24.47 -16.73 22.17
C HIS A 168 -24.08 -18.01 21.43
N GLY A 169 -22.83 -18.18 21.02
CA GLY A 169 -22.39 -19.40 20.34
C GLY A 169 -22.50 -20.65 21.23
N ARG A 170 -22.08 -20.57 22.50
CA ARG A 170 -22.29 -21.62 23.50
C ARG A 170 -23.78 -21.96 23.67
N TRP A 171 -24.64 -20.93 23.67
CA TRP A 171 -26.09 -21.12 23.73
C TRP A 171 -26.64 -21.83 22.49
N LEU A 172 -26.19 -21.45 21.28
CA LEU A 172 -26.63 -22.08 20.04
C LEU A 172 -26.24 -23.56 19.97
N HIS A 173 -25.03 -23.96 20.41
CA HIS A 173 -24.68 -25.38 20.51
C HIS A 173 -25.56 -26.13 21.51
N ARG A 174 -25.99 -25.49 22.60
CA ARG A 174 -26.93 -26.11 23.56
C ARG A 174 -28.32 -26.33 22.95
N VAL A 175 -28.79 -25.40 22.11
CA VAL A 175 -30.11 -25.47 21.47
C VAL A 175 -30.13 -26.43 20.27
N TYR A 176 -29.11 -26.36 19.41
CA TYR A 176 -29.06 -27.09 18.13
C TYR A 176 -28.20 -28.36 18.16
N GLY A 177 -27.59 -28.65 19.32
CA GLY A 177 -26.74 -29.82 19.55
C GLY A 177 -25.25 -29.52 19.42
N PRO A 178 -24.39 -30.28 20.12
CA PRO A 178 -22.95 -30.03 20.19
C PRO A 178 -22.23 -30.20 18.83
N ASP A 179 -22.81 -30.96 17.90
CA ASP A 179 -22.23 -31.18 16.56
C ASP A 179 -22.60 -30.09 15.54
N SER A 180 -23.48 -29.16 15.92
CA SER A 180 -23.85 -28.01 15.09
C SER A 180 -22.62 -27.14 14.79
N MET A 181 -22.61 -26.49 13.63
CA MET A 181 -21.62 -25.50 13.27
C MET A 181 -22.18 -24.11 13.54
N VAL A 182 -21.62 -23.38 14.48
CA VAL A 182 -22.00 -22.01 14.79
C VAL A 182 -21.12 -21.03 14.03
N VAL A 183 -21.76 -20.17 13.24
CA VAL A 183 -21.09 -19.14 12.45
C VAL A 183 -21.48 -17.77 12.99
N PHE A 184 -20.51 -17.02 13.53
CA PHE A 184 -20.76 -15.64 13.90
C PHE A 184 -20.63 -14.72 12.68
N ILE A 185 -21.56 -13.78 12.54
CA ILE A 185 -21.59 -12.83 11.43
C ILE A 185 -21.60 -11.41 11.99
N GLY A 186 -20.55 -10.63 11.73
CA GLY A 186 -20.38 -9.34 12.38
C GLY A 186 -19.45 -8.34 11.70
N PRO A 187 -19.32 -7.13 12.26
CA PRO A 187 -18.56 -6.03 11.64
C PRO A 187 -17.06 -6.06 11.96
N CYS A 188 -16.59 -7.04 12.74
CA CYS A 188 -15.30 -6.99 13.42
C CYS A 188 -14.38 -8.15 13.01
N ILE A 189 -13.25 -7.82 12.37
CA ILE A 189 -12.22 -8.79 11.99
C ILE A 189 -11.54 -9.42 13.22
N ALA A 190 -11.40 -8.68 14.32
CA ALA A 190 -10.82 -9.21 15.55
C ALA A 190 -11.65 -10.35 16.18
N LYS A 191 -12.93 -10.51 15.81
CA LYS A 191 -13.74 -11.66 16.24
C LYS A 191 -13.25 -12.97 15.63
N LYS A 192 -12.68 -12.95 14.41
CA LYS A 192 -11.97 -14.10 13.83
C LYS A 192 -10.80 -14.53 14.72
N ALA A 193 -10.08 -13.58 15.34
CA ALA A 193 -8.97 -13.90 16.25
C ALA A 193 -9.48 -14.41 17.61
N GLU A 194 -10.58 -13.84 18.12
CA GLU A 194 -11.21 -14.30 19.37
C GLU A 194 -11.70 -15.74 19.26
N ALA A 195 -12.31 -16.12 18.13
CA ALA A 195 -12.78 -17.50 17.90
C ALA A 195 -11.65 -18.54 17.89
N LEU A 196 -10.39 -18.11 17.68
CA LEU A 196 -9.20 -18.98 17.73
C LEU A 196 -8.55 -19.03 19.11
N ASP A 197 -9.06 -18.27 20.07
CA ASP A 197 -8.53 -18.28 21.43
C ASP A 197 -8.96 -19.58 22.14
N THR A 198 -7.96 -20.31 22.62
CA THR A 198 -8.11 -21.54 23.41
C THR A 198 -9.04 -21.38 24.62
N ALA A 199 -9.17 -20.17 25.18
CA ALA A 199 -10.06 -19.92 26.32
C ALA A 199 -11.56 -19.98 25.96
N VAL A 200 -11.90 -19.97 24.67
CA VAL A 200 -13.29 -19.99 24.17
C VAL A 200 -13.48 -21.06 23.09
N GLU A 201 -12.60 -22.06 23.05
CA GLU A 201 -12.64 -23.16 22.08
C GLU A 201 -14.00 -23.87 22.08
N GLY A 202 -14.48 -24.21 20.88
CA GLY A 202 -15.77 -24.89 20.69
C GLY A 202 -17.01 -24.02 20.89
N ALA A 203 -16.87 -22.70 21.05
CA ALA A 203 -18.02 -21.79 21.14
C ALA A 203 -18.51 -21.27 19.79
N VAL A 204 -17.59 -21.06 18.84
CA VAL A 204 -17.87 -20.53 17.48
C VAL A 204 -16.89 -21.20 16.51
N ASP A 205 -17.42 -21.80 15.45
CA ASP A 205 -16.62 -22.58 14.48
C ASP A 205 -16.08 -21.74 13.33
N ALA A 206 -16.78 -20.68 12.96
CA ALA A 206 -16.40 -19.78 11.88
C ALA A 206 -16.88 -18.36 12.14
N VAL A 207 -16.17 -17.38 11.60
CA VAL A 207 -16.55 -15.97 11.69
C VAL A 207 -16.58 -15.36 10.30
N LEU A 208 -17.73 -14.88 9.88
CA LEU A 208 -17.92 -14.10 8.66
C LEU A 208 -18.06 -12.61 8.99
N THR A 209 -17.45 -11.76 8.18
CA THR A 209 -17.72 -10.32 8.23
C THR A 209 -19.02 -9.99 7.50
N PHE A 210 -19.55 -8.79 7.73
CA PHE A 210 -20.71 -8.32 6.95
C PHE A 210 -20.38 -8.16 5.46
N SER A 211 -19.17 -7.70 5.12
CA SER A 211 -18.70 -7.67 3.73
C SER A 211 -18.66 -9.07 3.10
N GLU A 212 -18.05 -10.05 3.77
CA GLU A 212 -18.00 -11.44 3.28
C GLU A 212 -19.41 -12.03 3.07
N LEU A 213 -20.37 -11.71 3.95
CA LEU A 213 -21.77 -12.13 3.77
C LEU A 213 -22.46 -11.38 2.62
N ALA A 214 -22.22 -10.07 2.47
CA ALA A 214 -22.82 -9.28 1.40
C ALA A 214 -22.33 -9.71 0.01
N GLU A 215 -21.03 -9.98 -0.13
CA GLU A 215 -20.45 -10.58 -1.33
C GLU A 215 -21.11 -11.92 -1.63
N TRP A 216 -21.25 -12.80 -0.63
CA TRP A 216 -21.89 -14.10 -0.82
C TRP A 216 -23.36 -13.99 -1.25
N LEU A 217 -24.13 -13.15 -0.56
CA LEU A 217 -25.54 -12.95 -0.93
C LEU A 217 -25.67 -12.36 -2.35
N HIS A 218 -24.75 -11.48 -2.78
CA HIS A 218 -24.71 -10.95 -4.14
C HIS A 218 -24.41 -12.04 -5.18
N GLU A 219 -23.41 -12.88 -4.92
CA GLU A 219 -23.03 -14.00 -5.79
C GLU A 219 -24.19 -15.00 -6.01
N GLU A 220 -24.99 -15.24 -4.97
CA GLU A 220 -26.14 -16.15 -5.01
C GLU A 220 -27.46 -15.45 -5.39
N ALA A 221 -27.41 -14.14 -5.70
CA ALA A 221 -28.57 -13.32 -6.04
C ALA A 221 -29.72 -13.42 -5.00
N VAL A 222 -29.37 -13.43 -3.71
CA VAL A 222 -30.31 -13.43 -2.59
C VAL A 222 -30.47 -12.00 -2.08
N ASP A 223 -31.69 -11.49 -2.00
CA ASP A 223 -31.99 -10.17 -1.44
C ASP A 223 -32.48 -10.26 0.01
N VAL A 224 -32.12 -9.28 0.84
CA VAL A 224 -32.75 -9.08 2.16
C VAL A 224 -34.05 -8.30 1.96
N ALA A 225 -35.18 -8.99 2.02
CA ALA A 225 -36.49 -8.43 1.69
C ALA A 225 -36.91 -7.30 2.66
N PHE A 226 -37.26 -6.12 2.14
CA PHE A 226 -37.65 -4.95 2.95
C PHE A 226 -39.17 -4.82 3.23
N ASP A 227 -39.99 -5.75 2.71
CA ASP A 227 -41.46 -5.61 2.67
C ASP A 227 -42.19 -6.04 3.96
N GLN A 228 -41.45 -6.42 5.01
CA GLN A 228 -42.07 -6.80 6.28
C GLN A 228 -42.39 -5.56 7.14
N GLN A 229 -43.68 -5.30 7.35
CA GLN A 229 -44.12 -4.29 8.29
C GLN A 229 -43.74 -4.69 9.73
N PRO A 230 -43.19 -3.76 10.54
CA PRO A 230 -42.87 -4.05 11.92
C PRO A 230 -44.16 -4.39 12.71
N PRO A 231 -44.10 -5.30 13.68
CA PRO A 231 -45.24 -5.59 14.54
C PRO A 231 -45.72 -4.32 15.26
N THR A 232 -47.03 -4.10 15.28
CA THR A 232 -47.70 -2.85 15.71
C THR A 232 -47.79 -2.66 17.23
N GLN A 233 -47.17 -3.52 18.04
CA GLN A 233 -47.24 -3.46 19.50
C GLN A 233 -46.00 -2.80 20.10
N THR A 234 -46.20 -1.77 20.93
CA THR A 234 -45.19 -1.22 21.84
C THR A 234 -45.00 -2.19 23.02
N VAL A 235 -43.82 -2.78 23.12
CA VAL A 235 -43.50 -3.83 24.11
C VAL A 235 -42.22 -3.42 24.88
N PRO A 236 -41.99 -3.90 26.13
CA PRO A 236 -40.83 -3.49 26.93
C PRO A 236 -39.49 -3.55 26.17
N ARG A 237 -38.66 -2.53 26.38
CA ARG A 237 -37.37 -2.38 25.70
C ARG A 237 -36.33 -3.32 26.32
N SER A 238 -35.72 -4.21 25.52
CA SER A 238 -34.42 -4.80 25.86
C SER A 238 -33.34 -3.92 25.26
N HIS A 239 -32.38 -3.49 26.08
CA HIS A 239 -31.26 -2.66 25.65
C HIS A 239 -30.13 -3.45 24.99
N ALA A 240 -30.17 -4.79 24.99
CA ALA A 240 -29.13 -5.61 24.40
C ALA A 240 -28.91 -5.42 22.89
N ARG A 241 -29.91 -4.91 22.17
CA ARG A 241 -29.74 -4.50 20.75
C ARG A 241 -28.95 -3.20 20.59
N LEU A 242 -28.82 -2.40 21.66
CA LEU A 242 -28.00 -1.20 21.71
C LEU A 242 -26.53 -1.49 22.04
N PHE A 243 -26.17 -2.75 22.36
CA PHE A 243 -24.81 -3.16 22.64
C PHE A 243 -23.73 -2.74 21.61
N PRO A 244 -23.99 -2.63 20.29
CA PRO A 244 -22.95 -2.24 19.33
C PRO A 244 -22.68 -0.73 19.30
N VAL A 245 -23.44 0.09 20.03
CA VAL A 245 -23.25 1.54 20.10
C VAL A 245 -22.60 1.92 21.45
N GLU A 246 -21.92 3.06 21.48
CA GLU A 246 -21.32 3.57 22.73
C GLU A 246 -22.38 3.81 23.81
N GLY A 247 -22.12 3.31 25.03
CA GLY A 247 -23.06 3.25 26.14
C GLY A 247 -23.98 2.01 26.11
N GLY A 248 -23.83 1.15 25.10
CA GLY A 248 -24.70 0.01 24.85
C GLY A 248 -24.66 -1.04 25.95
N LEU A 249 -23.47 -1.38 26.43
CA LEU A 249 -23.31 -2.29 27.57
C LEU A 249 -23.92 -1.69 28.83
N VAL A 250 -23.72 -0.39 29.08
CA VAL A 250 -24.25 0.32 30.26
C VAL A 250 -25.77 0.18 30.31
N GLY A 251 -26.44 0.46 29.19
CA GLY A 251 -27.89 0.29 29.08
C GLY A 251 -28.35 -1.17 29.20
N THR A 252 -27.57 -2.13 28.67
CA THR A 252 -27.87 -3.57 28.76
C THR A 252 -27.68 -4.13 30.17
N ALA A 253 -26.78 -3.55 30.96
CA ALA A 253 -26.55 -3.90 32.35
C ALA A 253 -27.50 -3.17 33.32
N ASP A 254 -28.52 -2.47 32.81
CA ASP A 254 -29.48 -1.65 33.57
C ASP A 254 -28.79 -0.66 34.53
N LEU A 255 -27.68 -0.06 34.09
CA LEU A 255 -26.96 0.97 34.81
C LEU A 255 -27.42 2.38 34.41
N GLU A 256 -27.08 3.36 35.23
CA GLU A 256 -27.38 4.76 34.96
C GLU A 256 -26.68 5.23 33.68
N THR A 257 -27.47 5.73 32.73
CA THR A 257 -26.99 6.22 31.42
C THR A 257 -26.90 7.76 31.39
N ASP A 258 -26.90 8.42 32.55
CA ASP A 258 -26.66 9.87 32.62
C ASP A 258 -25.21 10.16 32.20
N LEU A 259 -25.03 11.06 31.23
CA LEU A 259 -23.72 11.45 30.71
C LEU A 259 -22.81 12.06 31.78
N LEU A 260 -23.37 12.57 32.87
CA LEU A 260 -22.64 13.20 33.97
C LEU A 260 -22.30 12.22 35.10
N THR A 261 -22.68 10.95 34.99
CA THR A 261 -22.33 9.94 35.99
C THR A 261 -20.81 9.75 36.03
N SER A 262 -20.23 9.72 37.23
CA SER A 262 -18.78 9.55 37.41
C SER A 262 -18.34 8.10 37.62
N HIS A 263 -19.30 7.19 37.85
CA HIS A 263 -19.03 5.79 38.16
C HIS A 263 -19.00 4.89 36.92
N VAL A 264 -19.39 5.41 35.76
CA VAL A 264 -19.34 4.70 34.48
C VAL A 264 -18.52 5.54 33.50
N VAL A 265 -17.55 4.90 32.88
CA VAL A 265 -16.74 5.51 31.83
C VAL A 265 -17.02 4.76 30.54
N THR A 266 -17.40 5.49 29.50
CA THR A 266 -17.58 4.97 28.15
C THR A 266 -16.63 5.69 27.22
N ALA A 267 -15.85 4.95 26.44
CA ALA A 267 -14.94 5.54 25.46
C ALA A 267 -14.86 4.69 24.20
N SER A 268 -14.85 5.36 23.06
CA SER A 268 -14.73 4.74 21.75
C SER A 268 -13.56 5.31 20.94
N GLY A 269 -12.91 4.46 20.16
CA GLY A 269 -11.65 4.77 19.47
C GLY A 269 -10.42 4.34 20.28
N ILE A 270 -9.37 3.89 19.58
CA ILE A 270 -8.18 3.31 20.22
C ILE A 270 -7.44 4.34 21.07
N GLU A 271 -7.31 5.58 20.60
CA GLU A 271 -6.63 6.65 21.36
C GLU A 271 -7.34 6.95 22.68
N ALA A 272 -8.68 7.04 22.66
CA ALA A 272 -9.48 7.22 23.87
C ALA A 272 -9.39 6.01 24.81
N CYS A 273 -9.37 4.79 24.27
CA CYS A 273 -9.14 3.58 25.06
C CYS A 273 -7.78 3.62 25.77
N GLU A 274 -6.70 3.97 25.06
CA GLU A 274 -5.36 4.09 25.65
C GLU A 274 -5.28 5.15 26.74
N ASP A 275 -5.99 6.27 26.56
CA ASP A 275 -6.06 7.34 27.55
C ASP A 275 -6.73 6.86 28.85
N VAL A 276 -7.90 6.22 28.73
CA VAL A 276 -8.62 5.63 29.87
C VAL A 276 -7.76 4.58 30.57
N LEU A 277 -7.11 3.68 29.82
CA LEU A 277 -6.22 2.66 30.38
C LEU A 277 -5.02 3.29 31.13
N ARG A 278 -4.43 4.37 30.61
CA ARG A 278 -3.38 5.13 31.33
C ARG A 278 -3.92 5.77 32.61
N GLY A 279 -5.15 6.28 32.58
CA GLY A 279 -5.85 6.81 33.75
C GLY A 279 -6.06 5.75 34.85
N ILE A 280 -6.50 4.55 34.48
CA ILE A 280 -6.66 3.42 35.40
C ILE A 280 -5.31 2.99 35.96
N ARG A 281 -4.30 2.81 35.10
CA ARG A 281 -2.95 2.37 35.51
C ARG A 281 -2.27 3.34 36.47
N SER A 282 -2.49 4.65 36.31
CA SER A 282 -1.96 5.66 37.23
C SER A 282 -2.73 5.78 38.54
N GLY A 283 -3.89 5.12 38.67
CA GLY A 283 -4.78 5.25 39.82
C GLY A 283 -5.54 6.58 39.88
N LEU A 284 -5.47 7.40 38.83
CA LEU A 284 -6.12 8.71 38.76
C LEU A 284 -7.58 8.63 38.29
N LEU A 285 -7.96 7.54 37.61
CA LEU A 285 -9.33 7.31 37.18
C LEU A 285 -10.06 6.35 38.12
N SER A 286 -11.08 6.88 38.80
CA SER A 286 -11.97 6.12 39.67
C SER A 286 -13.30 5.89 38.94
N ALA A 287 -13.61 4.62 38.64
CA ALA A 287 -14.85 4.21 37.98
C ALA A 287 -15.24 2.81 38.47
N SER A 288 -16.52 2.45 38.39
CA SER A 288 -17.00 1.10 38.67
C SER A 288 -17.01 0.26 37.40
N LEU A 289 -17.58 0.79 36.30
CA LEU A 289 -17.59 0.15 34.99
C LEU A 289 -16.87 1.01 33.96
N VAL A 290 -16.05 0.38 33.14
CA VAL A 290 -15.34 1.02 32.03
C VAL A 290 -15.66 0.27 30.73
N GLU A 291 -16.55 0.83 29.91
CA GLU A 291 -16.87 0.34 28.57
C GLU A 291 -15.90 0.95 27.55
N LEU A 292 -15.02 0.10 27.00
CA LEU A 292 -14.07 0.50 25.96
C LEU A 292 -14.40 -0.18 24.64
N MET A 293 -14.41 0.61 23.57
CA MET A 293 -14.60 0.11 22.21
C MET A 293 -13.52 0.65 21.28
N ALA A 294 -12.81 -0.23 20.58
CA ALA A 294 -11.72 0.22 19.71
C ALA A 294 -12.17 1.03 18.48
N CYS A 295 -13.42 0.89 18.03
CA CYS A 295 -13.96 1.62 16.89
C CYS A 295 -14.75 2.83 17.38
N GLU A 296 -14.51 4.01 16.78
CA GLU A 296 -15.22 5.26 17.12
C GLU A 296 -16.73 5.11 16.93
N GLY A 297 -17.52 5.45 17.96
CA GLY A 297 -18.98 5.28 17.97
C GLY A 297 -19.45 3.83 18.17
N GLY A 298 -18.54 2.85 18.16
CA GLY A 298 -18.79 1.45 18.46
C GLY A 298 -18.69 0.49 17.29
N CYS A 299 -19.21 -0.71 17.48
CA CYS A 299 -19.16 -1.80 16.48
C CYS A 299 -19.87 -1.43 15.17
N ILE A 300 -20.79 -0.46 15.21
CA ILE A 300 -21.46 0.13 14.03
C ILE A 300 -20.49 0.84 13.06
N ASN A 301 -19.25 1.09 13.48
CA ASN A 301 -18.16 1.64 12.67
C ASN A 301 -16.96 0.66 12.63
N GLY A 302 -17.25 -0.64 12.71
CA GLY A 302 -16.26 -1.70 12.63
C GLY A 302 -15.55 -1.76 11.27
N PRO A 303 -14.37 -2.39 11.17
CA PRO A 303 -13.56 -2.44 9.95
C PRO A 303 -14.22 -3.15 8.77
N ALA A 304 -15.29 -3.91 8.98
CA ALA A 304 -16.09 -4.52 7.91
C ALA A 304 -17.46 -3.82 7.72
N MET A 305 -17.52 -2.51 7.98
CA MET A 305 -18.67 -1.66 7.71
C MET A 305 -18.45 -0.72 6.52
N ASP A 306 -17.24 -0.62 5.97
CA ASP A 306 -16.89 0.45 5.02
C ASP A 306 -17.51 0.25 3.61
N GLU A 307 -17.87 -0.99 3.26
CA GLU A 307 -18.53 -1.37 2.00
C GLU A 307 -20.06 -1.24 2.06
N LEU A 308 -20.57 -0.18 2.68
CA LEU A 308 -22.02 0.14 2.72
C LEU A 308 -22.64 0.43 1.34
N GLY A 309 -21.86 0.34 0.25
CA GLY A 309 -22.13 0.94 -1.05
C GLY A 309 -23.07 0.17 -1.98
N GLU A 310 -23.14 -1.16 -1.90
CA GLU A 310 -23.81 -1.93 -2.98
C GLU A 310 -25.09 -2.64 -2.53
N TRP A 311 -25.23 -2.93 -1.24
CA TRP A 311 -26.36 -3.67 -0.67
C TRP A 311 -27.56 -2.79 -0.28
N GLY A 312 -28.03 -1.97 -1.24
CA GLY A 312 -29.42 -1.49 -1.27
C GLY A 312 -29.70 -0.01 -0.97
N ALA A 313 -28.77 0.92 -1.22
CA ALA A 313 -29.16 2.27 -1.61
C ALA A 313 -27.98 3.06 -2.19
N GLU A 314 -28.08 3.39 -3.47
CA GLU A 314 -27.39 4.55 -4.02
C GLU A 314 -27.63 5.76 -3.09
N GLY A 315 -26.55 6.36 -2.57
CA GLY A 315 -26.63 7.61 -1.80
C GLY A 315 -26.80 7.51 -0.28
N ARG A 316 -26.54 6.36 0.36
CA ARG A 316 -26.51 6.30 1.85
C ARG A 316 -25.20 6.88 2.42
N ASP A 317 -25.36 7.88 3.30
CA ASP A 317 -24.29 8.54 4.07
C ASP A 317 -23.55 7.54 4.97
N HIS A 318 -22.21 7.52 4.91
CA HIS A 318 -21.31 6.72 5.75
C HIS A 318 -21.21 7.26 7.20
N SER A 319 -22.08 8.19 7.58
CA SER A 319 -22.13 8.77 8.92
C SER A 319 -22.43 7.72 10.00
N THR A 320 -21.48 7.58 10.94
CA THR A 320 -21.65 6.78 12.16
C THR A 320 -22.89 7.18 12.97
N TYR A 321 -23.31 8.44 12.90
CA TYR A 321 -24.52 8.91 13.59
C TYR A 321 -25.80 8.39 12.95
N VAL A 322 -25.84 8.28 11.62
CA VAL A 322 -26.97 7.66 10.89
C VAL A 322 -27.03 6.17 11.20
N ALA A 323 -25.88 5.48 11.21
CA ALA A 323 -25.79 4.08 11.63
C ALA A 323 -26.29 3.88 13.08
N ARG A 324 -25.89 4.77 14.00
CA ARG A 324 -26.38 4.79 15.38
C ARG A 324 -27.89 4.94 15.45
N GLN A 325 -28.47 5.89 14.71
CA GLN A 325 -29.92 6.10 14.67
C GLN A 325 -30.66 4.84 14.20
N ARG A 326 -30.18 4.17 13.14
CA ARG A 326 -30.78 2.92 12.63
C ARG A 326 -30.82 1.82 13.70
N VAL A 327 -29.73 1.62 14.42
CA VAL A 327 -29.68 0.61 15.49
C VAL A 327 -30.62 0.97 16.64
N ILE A 328 -30.67 2.24 17.05
CA ILE A 328 -31.60 2.71 18.08
C ILE A 328 -33.05 2.47 17.64
N GLU A 329 -33.41 2.87 16.42
CA GLU A 329 -34.75 2.65 15.88
C GLU A 329 -35.09 1.16 15.81
N TYR A 330 -34.19 0.31 15.30
CA TYR A 330 -34.35 -1.14 15.27
C TYR A 330 -34.60 -1.70 16.68
N ALA A 331 -33.83 -1.25 17.68
CA ALA A 331 -33.99 -1.69 19.07
C ALA A 331 -35.37 -1.37 19.64
N THR A 332 -36.01 -0.29 19.18
CA THR A 332 -37.37 0.09 19.64
C THR A 332 -38.51 -0.70 18.99
N ARG A 333 -38.26 -1.43 17.88
CA ARG A 333 -39.30 -1.96 16.98
C ARG A 333 -39.68 -3.42 17.21
N ARG A 334 -39.23 -4.09 18.28
CA ARG A 334 -39.53 -5.52 18.53
C ARG A 334 -39.81 -5.85 19.99
N GLN A 335 -40.58 -6.93 20.20
CA GLN A 335 -40.77 -7.54 21.51
C GLN A 335 -39.41 -8.01 22.10
N PRO A 336 -39.20 -7.89 23.41
CA PRO A 336 -38.08 -8.51 24.09
C PRO A 336 -38.29 -10.02 23.98
N GLN A 337 -37.31 -10.73 23.43
CA GLN A 337 -37.32 -12.18 23.47
C GLN A 337 -37.12 -12.58 24.94
N SER A 338 -37.99 -13.44 25.46
CA SER A 338 -37.88 -13.92 26.84
C SER A 338 -36.52 -14.60 27.01
N LEU A 339 -35.67 -14.03 27.87
CA LEU A 339 -34.42 -14.67 28.22
C LEU A 339 -34.69 -15.97 28.96
N PRO A 340 -33.86 -16.99 28.74
CA PRO A 340 -33.81 -18.15 29.61
C PRO A 340 -33.38 -17.69 31.00
N THR A 341 -33.80 -18.43 32.01
CA THR A 341 -33.43 -18.10 33.39
C THR A 341 -31.91 -18.17 33.55
N CYS A 342 -31.34 -17.40 34.48
CA CYS A 342 -29.90 -17.38 34.71
C CYS A 342 -29.32 -18.79 34.99
N ALA A 343 -30.13 -19.70 35.54
CA ALA A 343 -29.77 -21.10 35.77
C ALA A 343 -29.51 -21.90 34.46
N ASP A 344 -30.07 -21.46 33.34
CA ASP A 344 -29.95 -22.10 32.05
C ASP A 344 -28.80 -21.51 31.21
N TRP A 345 -28.13 -20.47 31.69
CA TRP A 345 -27.07 -19.83 30.90
C TRP A 345 -25.88 -20.78 30.68
N PRO A 346 -25.18 -20.67 29.54
CA PRO A 346 -23.91 -21.36 29.37
C PRO A 346 -22.87 -20.76 30.33
N GLU A 347 -21.74 -21.46 30.48
CA GLU A 347 -20.58 -20.89 31.18
C GLU A 347 -20.20 -19.54 30.54
N LEU A 348 -20.10 -18.48 31.33
CA LEU A 348 -19.77 -17.15 30.85
C LEU A 348 -18.35 -16.71 31.25
N GLN A 349 -17.68 -17.49 32.09
CA GLN A 349 -16.37 -17.17 32.62
C GLN A 349 -15.29 -17.31 31.54
N ARG A 350 -14.29 -16.43 31.61
CA ARG A 350 -13.07 -16.46 30.78
C ARG A 350 -11.87 -15.99 31.58
N THR A 351 -10.71 -16.58 31.29
CA THR A 351 -9.41 -16.11 31.77
C THR A 351 -8.63 -15.40 30.66
N TYR A 352 -7.82 -14.42 31.05
CA TYR A 352 -6.91 -13.69 30.16
C TYR A 352 -5.46 -13.95 30.55
N GLY A 353 -4.55 -13.86 29.59
CA GLY A 353 -3.14 -14.13 29.77
C GLY A 353 -2.26 -12.95 29.40
N ASN A 354 -1.12 -12.81 30.07
CA ASN A 354 -0.10 -11.84 29.66
C ASN A 354 0.53 -12.30 28.33
N ARG A 355 0.30 -11.52 27.28
CA ARG A 355 0.83 -11.72 25.92
C ARG A 355 1.82 -10.60 25.54
N HIS A 356 2.32 -9.85 26.51
CA HIS A 356 3.24 -8.74 26.29
C HIS A 356 4.57 -9.23 25.73
N VAL A 357 4.98 -8.62 24.62
CA VAL A 357 6.29 -8.85 24.01
C VAL A 357 7.24 -7.75 24.49
N ALA A 358 8.26 -8.14 25.26
CA ALA A 358 9.27 -7.20 25.75
C ALA A 358 9.99 -6.51 24.57
N VAL A 359 9.98 -5.18 24.58
CA VAL A 359 10.75 -4.38 23.62
C VAL A 359 12.19 -4.29 24.14
N PRO A 360 13.20 -4.70 23.36
CA PRO A 360 14.59 -4.53 23.76
C PRO A 360 14.91 -3.05 23.96
N THR A 361 15.67 -2.74 25.01
CA THR A 361 16.25 -1.41 25.21
C THR A 361 17.55 -1.30 24.42
N PHE A 362 17.78 -0.14 23.81
CA PHE A 362 18.99 0.17 23.07
C PHE A 362 19.66 1.38 23.71
N SER A 363 20.98 1.43 23.67
CA SER A 363 21.72 2.59 24.19
C SER A 363 21.57 3.80 23.26
N ASP A 364 21.76 5.00 23.79
CA ASP A 364 21.69 6.23 23.00
C ASP A 364 22.71 6.21 21.85
N GLU A 365 23.90 5.62 22.07
CA GLU A 365 24.92 5.48 21.02
C GLU A 365 24.44 4.61 19.84
N GLN A 366 23.71 3.52 20.12
CA GLN A 366 23.14 2.66 19.07
C GLN A 366 22.06 3.40 18.27
N ILE A 367 21.22 4.19 18.95
CA ILE A 367 20.17 4.99 18.33
C ILE A 367 20.80 6.07 17.43
N GLU A 368 21.82 6.77 17.93
CA GLU A 368 22.56 7.77 17.18
C GLU A 368 23.25 7.17 15.94
N GLU A 369 23.80 5.97 16.02
CA GLU A 369 24.38 5.28 14.86
C GLU A 369 23.34 5.02 13.75
N VAL A 370 22.09 4.73 14.11
CA VAL A 370 20.99 4.64 13.12
C VAL A 370 20.67 6.00 12.53
N LEU A 371 20.63 7.05 13.36
CA LEU A 371 20.32 8.41 12.92
C LEU A 371 21.39 8.93 11.95
N ARG A 372 22.67 8.69 12.23
CA ARG A 372 23.79 9.04 11.34
C ARG A 372 23.71 8.36 9.98
N ARG A 373 23.17 7.14 9.89
CA ARG A 373 22.95 6.43 8.61
C ARG A 373 21.90 7.08 7.71
N VAL A 374 21.07 7.98 8.25
CA VAL A 374 20.06 8.75 7.50
C VAL A 374 20.35 10.26 7.52
N ASP A 375 21.64 10.60 7.61
CA ASP A 375 22.17 11.96 7.59
C ASP A 375 21.55 12.86 8.67
N LYS A 376 21.47 12.34 9.90
CA LYS A 376 21.08 13.09 11.10
C LYS A 376 22.20 13.02 12.12
N TYR A 377 22.86 14.15 12.32
CA TYR A 377 24.04 14.27 13.17
C TYR A 377 23.76 15.12 14.40
N THR A 378 22.85 16.09 14.29
CA THR A 378 22.48 16.99 15.39
C THR A 378 20.98 16.88 15.72
N PRO A 379 20.54 17.36 16.90
CA PRO A 379 19.12 17.40 17.26
C PRO A 379 18.26 18.17 16.26
N GLU A 380 18.81 19.19 15.58
CA GLU A 380 18.11 19.97 14.56
C GLU A 380 17.78 19.16 13.30
N ASP A 381 18.56 18.11 13.01
CA ASP A 381 18.29 17.19 11.89
C ASP A 381 17.12 16.23 12.19
N GLU A 382 16.74 16.10 13.46
CA GLU A 382 15.63 15.27 13.92
C GLU A 382 14.27 15.94 13.74
N LEU A 383 13.87 16.12 12.48
CA LEU A 383 12.63 16.84 12.11
C LEU A 383 11.33 16.32 12.75
N ASN A 384 11.30 15.07 13.23
CA ASN A 384 10.13 14.42 13.85
C ASN A 384 8.82 14.55 13.05
N CYS A 385 8.93 14.61 11.71
CA CYS A 385 7.81 14.93 10.81
C CYS A 385 6.73 13.84 10.66
N GLY A 386 6.89 12.66 11.23
CA GLY A 386 5.90 11.57 11.13
C GLY A 386 5.79 10.86 9.76
N ALA A 387 6.46 11.33 8.71
CA ALA A 387 6.27 10.81 7.34
C ALA A 387 6.53 9.29 7.19
N CYS A 388 7.51 8.77 7.93
CA CYS A 388 7.87 7.35 7.98
C CYS A 388 6.92 6.49 8.84
N GLY A 389 5.97 7.10 9.56
CA GLY A 389 5.02 6.42 10.43
C GLY A 389 5.41 6.23 11.88
N TYR A 390 6.49 6.86 12.32
CA TYR A 390 6.89 6.98 13.73
C TYR A 390 6.82 8.44 14.16
N ALA A 391 6.44 8.71 15.41
CA ALA A 391 6.24 10.09 15.89
C ALA A 391 7.57 10.83 16.00
N THR A 392 8.63 10.12 16.40
CA THR A 392 9.97 10.70 16.52
C THR A 392 11.02 9.96 15.68
N CYS A 393 12.11 10.67 15.37
CA CYS A 393 13.26 10.11 14.66
C CYS A 393 13.92 9.00 15.47
N ARG A 394 13.99 9.17 16.79
CA ARG A 394 14.48 8.17 17.75
C ARG A 394 13.61 6.92 17.78
N GLU A 395 12.28 7.05 17.81
CA GLU A 395 11.37 5.89 17.70
C GLU A 395 11.59 5.10 16.41
N LYS A 396 11.73 5.80 15.27
CA LYS A 396 12.05 5.16 13.98
C LYS A 396 13.41 4.45 14.04
N ALA A 397 14.39 5.03 14.70
CA ALA A 397 15.71 4.43 14.88
C ALA A 397 15.64 3.15 15.73
N VAL A 398 14.93 3.17 16.86
CA VAL A 398 14.65 1.99 17.68
C VAL A 398 13.91 0.93 16.88
N ALA A 399 12.91 1.31 16.09
CA ALA A 399 12.20 0.39 15.20
C ALA A 399 13.14 -0.23 14.16
N THR A 400 14.10 0.52 13.63
CA THR A 400 15.11 0.01 12.69
C THR A 400 16.03 -1.01 13.36
N LEU A 401 16.48 -0.74 14.61
CA LEU A 401 17.30 -1.69 15.40
C LEU A 401 16.55 -2.99 15.70
N ARG A 402 15.23 -2.91 15.88
CA ARG A 402 14.34 -4.07 16.07
C ARG A 402 14.04 -4.82 14.76
N GLY A 403 14.53 -4.35 13.61
CA GLY A 403 14.18 -4.88 12.30
C GLY A 403 12.72 -4.63 11.90
N MET A 404 12.03 -3.67 12.53
CA MET A 404 10.65 -3.28 12.23
C MET A 404 10.57 -2.23 11.10
N ALA A 405 11.63 -1.44 10.90
CA ALA A 405 11.68 -0.35 9.92
C ALA A 405 12.99 -0.37 9.13
N GLU A 406 12.98 0.27 7.96
CA GLU A 406 14.16 0.43 7.11
C GLU A 406 14.67 1.88 7.11
N ALA A 407 15.97 2.06 6.86
CA ALA A 407 16.57 3.38 6.76
C ALA A 407 15.88 4.23 5.66
N THR A 408 15.60 3.59 4.53
CA THR A 408 14.93 4.11 3.32
C THR A 408 13.50 4.60 3.56
N MET A 409 12.87 4.29 4.69
CA MET A 409 11.55 4.84 5.02
C MET A 409 11.58 6.35 5.36
N CYS A 410 12.77 6.93 5.57
CA CYS A 410 12.88 8.36 5.86
C CYS A 410 12.76 9.20 4.57
N MET A 411 11.57 9.73 4.32
CA MET A 411 11.28 10.53 3.13
C MET A 411 12.23 11.73 2.92
N PRO A 412 12.56 12.57 3.93
CA PRO A 412 13.53 13.65 3.74
C PRO A 412 14.92 13.15 3.34
N TYR A 413 15.40 12.06 3.96
CA TYR A 413 16.67 11.43 3.60
C TYR A 413 16.65 10.90 2.16
N MET A 414 15.57 10.22 1.77
CA MET A 414 15.44 9.71 0.39
C MET A 414 15.36 10.80 -0.65
N ARG A 415 14.67 11.89 -0.35
CA ARG A 415 14.62 13.05 -1.23
C ARG A 415 16.00 13.68 -1.43
N ARG A 416 16.73 13.95 -0.34
CA ARG A 416 18.11 14.49 -0.42
C ARG A 416 19.04 13.55 -1.17
N ARG A 417 18.98 12.26 -0.87
CA ARG A 417 19.81 11.25 -1.56
C ARG A 417 19.52 11.18 -3.06
N ALA A 418 18.27 11.31 -3.47
CA ALA A 418 17.89 11.37 -4.88
C ALA A 418 18.39 12.67 -5.55
N GLU A 419 18.23 13.82 -4.89
CA GLU A 419 18.70 15.12 -5.38
C GLU A 419 20.24 15.16 -5.51
N SER A 420 20.98 14.67 -4.51
CA SER A 420 22.45 14.62 -4.55
C SER A 420 22.98 13.68 -5.63
N LEU A 421 22.38 12.50 -5.80
CA LEU A 421 22.77 11.57 -6.87
C LEU A 421 22.59 12.21 -8.24
N ARG A 422 21.44 12.85 -8.45
CA ARG A 422 21.14 13.59 -9.68
C ARG A 422 22.20 14.67 -9.95
N GLN A 423 22.55 15.47 -8.93
CA GLN A 423 23.55 16.53 -9.06
C GLN A 423 24.91 15.98 -9.48
N VAL A 424 25.40 14.91 -8.83
CA VAL A 424 26.68 14.28 -9.18
C VAL A 424 26.70 13.77 -10.62
N VAL A 425 25.61 13.12 -11.07
CA VAL A 425 25.50 12.65 -12.47
C VAL A 425 25.56 13.83 -13.45
N MET A 426 24.88 14.93 -13.14
CA MET A 426 24.88 16.13 -13.99
C MET A 426 26.23 16.85 -14.00
N ASP A 427 26.95 16.89 -12.88
CA ASP A 427 28.22 17.64 -12.77
C ASP A 427 29.41 16.92 -13.41
N VAL A 428 29.44 15.58 -13.36
CA VAL A 428 30.58 14.78 -13.84
C VAL A 428 30.43 14.36 -15.31
N THR A 429 29.24 14.47 -15.91
CA THR A 429 29.03 14.06 -17.30
C THR A 429 29.82 14.94 -18.28
N PRO A 430 30.70 14.35 -19.12
CA PRO A 430 31.44 15.09 -20.13
C PRO A 430 30.55 15.53 -21.31
N ASN A 431 29.43 14.81 -21.53
CA ASN A 431 28.47 15.15 -22.56
C ASN A 431 27.50 16.21 -22.03
N ALA A 432 27.07 17.11 -22.91
CA ALA A 432 26.03 18.08 -22.60
C ALA A 432 24.68 17.35 -22.47
N ILE A 433 24.00 17.49 -21.33
CA ILE A 433 22.68 16.91 -21.09
C ILE A 433 21.69 18.06 -20.98
N VAL A 434 20.58 17.98 -21.71
CA VAL A 434 19.47 18.94 -21.67
C VAL A 434 18.18 18.16 -21.40
N ILE A 435 17.36 18.65 -20.46
CA ILE A 435 16.07 18.07 -20.12
C ILE A 435 14.97 19.04 -20.55
N LEU A 436 14.05 18.57 -21.39
CA LEU A 436 12.95 19.36 -21.96
C LEU A 436 11.60 18.76 -21.58
N ASP A 437 10.55 19.60 -21.48
CA ASP A 437 9.16 19.13 -21.39
C ASP A 437 8.58 18.76 -22.78
N THR A 438 7.34 18.26 -22.81
CA THR A 438 6.63 17.96 -24.07
C THR A 438 6.36 19.19 -24.94
N ARG A 439 6.49 20.41 -24.43
CA ARG A 439 6.43 21.63 -25.23
C ARG A 439 7.81 22.09 -25.71
N LEU A 440 8.85 21.29 -25.45
CA LEU A 440 10.27 21.58 -25.73
C LEU A 440 10.79 22.78 -24.92
N TYR A 441 10.26 23.00 -23.72
CA TYR A 441 10.73 24.01 -22.78
C TYR A 441 11.81 23.43 -21.88
N ILE A 442 12.88 24.19 -21.67
CA ILE A 442 14.03 23.77 -20.86
C ILE A 442 13.62 23.63 -19.40
N GLN A 443 13.75 22.43 -18.85
CA GLN A 443 13.54 22.15 -17.43
C GLN A 443 14.87 22.15 -16.67
N ASP A 444 15.92 21.58 -17.26
CA ASP A 444 17.24 21.49 -16.63
C ASP A 444 18.35 21.26 -17.67
N MET A 445 19.61 21.50 -17.30
CA MET A 445 20.79 21.23 -18.13
C MET A 445 22.05 20.97 -17.30
N SER A 446 22.99 20.17 -17.83
CA SER A 446 24.27 19.94 -17.17
C SER A 446 25.23 21.14 -17.35
N PRO A 447 26.22 21.33 -16.47
CA PRO A 447 27.26 22.35 -16.66
C PRO A 447 28.02 22.20 -17.99
N SER A 448 28.13 20.97 -18.50
CA SER A 448 28.70 20.71 -19.84
C SER A 448 27.79 21.23 -20.96
N ALA A 449 26.47 21.23 -20.78
CA ALA A 449 25.53 21.84 -21.71
C ALA A 449 25.57 23.38 -21.66
N GLU A 450 25.69 23.97 -20.47
CA GLU A 450 25.89 25.42 -20.31
C GLU A 450 27.11 25.90 -21.11
N ARG A 451 28.23 25.17 -21.00
CA ARG A 451 29.46 25.47 -21.77
C ARG A 451 29.28 25.24 -23.27
N LEU A 452 28.64 24.14 -23.69
CA LEU A 452 28.48 23.80 -25.10
C LEU A 452 27.56 24.79 -25.84
N LEU A 453 26.49 25.22 -25.16
CA LEU A 453 25.45 26.09 -25.72
C LEU A 453 25.69 27.58 -25.44
N ASP A 454 26.72 27.90 -24.66
CA ASP A 454 27.09 29.26 -24.26
C ASP A 454 25.93 30.01 -23.55
N CYS A 455 25.34 29.35 -22.55
CA CYS A 455 24.23 29.90 -21.77
C CYS A 455 24.29 29.42 -20.32
N HIS A 456 23.64 30.14 -19.40
CA HIS A 456 23.50 29.72 -18.00
C HIS A 456 22.05 29.32 -17.71
N LEU A 457 21.86 28.19 -17.03
CA LEU A 457 20.57 27.55 -16.74
C LEU A 457 19.60 28.55 -16.10
N SER A 458 20.07 29.31 -15.09
CA SER A 458 19.25 30.30 -14.37
C SER A 458 18.55 31.33 -15.27
N HIS A 459 19.06 31.59 -16.47
CA HIS A 459 18.50 32.56 -17.42
C HIS A 459 17.57 31.94 -18.47
N VAL A 460 17.61 30.60 -18.63
CA VAL A 460 16.96 29.89 -19.74
C VAL A 460 15.96 28.82 -19.30
N VAL A 461 15.92 28.45 -18.01
CA VAL A 461 14.85 27.59 -17.46
C VAL A 461 13.47 28.17 -17.81
N GLY A 462 12.57 27.30 -18.27
CA GLY A 462 11.20 27.67 -18.64
C GLY A 462 11.10 28.44 -19.95
N ARG A 463 12.16 28.49 -20.77
CA ARG A 463 12.11 29.03 -22.13
C ARG A 463 12.08 27.91 -23.18
N PRO A 464 11.52 28.16 -24.38
CA PRO A 464 11.60 27.20 -25.48
C PRO A 464 13.05 26.92 -25.86
N PHE A 465 13.43 25.65 -26.02
CA PHE A 465 14.80 25.26 -26.42
C PHE A 465 15.23 25.89 -27.75
N GLN A 466 14.25 26.14 -28.64
CA GLN A 466 14.45 26.84 -29.90
C GLN A 466 15.07 28.24 -29.77
N SER A 467 14.95 28.89 -28.60
CA SER A 467 15.57 30.21 -28.37
C SER A 467 17.09 30.15 -28.26
N ILE A 468 17.65 28.96 -28.02
CA ILE A 468 19.09 28.72 -27.89
C ILE A 468 19.61 28.03 -29.17
N VAL A 469 18.88 27.02 -29.64
CA VAL A 469 19.29 26.19 -30.78
C VAL A 469 18.16 26.14 -31.81
N PRO A 470 18.36 26.63 -33.05
CA PRO A 470 17.31 26.65 -34.07
C PRO A 470 16.87 25.26 -34.54
N ALA A 471 17.79 24.30 -34.58
CA ALA A 471 17.55 22.95 -35.08
C ALA A 471 17.01 22.04 -33.96
N ILE A 472 15.69 21.90 -33.88
CA ILE A 472 14.99 21.08 -32.87
C ILE A 472 14.20 19.91 -33.47
N ASP A 473 14.34 19.65 -34.77
CA ASP A 473 13.48 18.71 -35.50
C ASP A 473 13.53 17.30 -34.91
N LEU A 474 14.70 16.83 -34.47
CA LEU A 474 14.83 15.52 -33.83
C LEU A 474 14.14 15.49 -32.46
N PHE A 475 14.21 16.56 -31.68
CA PHE A 475 13.48 16.65 -30.41
C PHE A 475 11.96 16.63 -30.64
N ALA A 476 11.47 17.33 -31.66
CA ALA A 476 10.07 17.30 -32.05
C ALA A 476 9.65 15.90 -32.55
N GLN A 477 10.50 15.23 -33.34
CA GLN A 477 10.26 13.87 -33.81
C GLN A 477 10.13 12.88 -32.64
N VAL A 478 11.06 12.87 -31.69
CA VAL A 478 10.99 11.97 -30.52
C VAL A 478 9.77 12.26 -29.66
N ARG A 479 9.40 13.54 -29.49
CA ARG A 479 8.16 13.92 -28.80
C ARG A 479 6.92 13.33 -29.48
N ASP A 480 6.84 13.44 -30.81
CA ASP A 480 5.63 13.09 -31.57
C ASP A 480 5.51 11.57 -31.82
N THR A 481 6.65 10.89 -31.98
CA THR A 481 6.70 9.44 -32.28
C THR A 481 6.89 8.58 -31.04
N GLY A 482 7.50 9.11 -29.98
CA GLY A 482 7.93 8.34 -28.80
C GLY A 482 9.13 7.44 -29.04
N GLU A 483 9.68 7.39 -30.26
CA GLU A 483 10.84 6.55 -30.59
C GLU A 483 12.15 7.28 -30.26
N PRO A 484 13.08 6.66 -29.51
CA PRO A 484 14.34 7.30 -29.17
C PRO A 484 15.24 7.44 -30.41
N VAL A 485 15.93 8.57 -30.50
CA VAL A 485 16.98 8.82 -31.50
C VAL A 485 18.33 8.63 -30.83
N VAL A 486 19.23 7.88 -31.45
CA VAL A 486 20.54 7.55 -30.86
C VAL A 486 21.66 7.88 -31.83
N ASN A 487 22.65 8.65 -31.36
CA ASN A 487 23.86 9.02 -32.09
C ASN A 487 23.61 9.65 -33.47
N GLN A 488 22.56 10.46 -33.59
CA GLN A 488 22.25 11.15 -34.84
C GLN A 488 23.10 12.41 -34.96
N ARG A 489 23.77 12.59 -36.09
CA ARG A 489 24.63 13.76 -36.32
C ARG A 489 23.79 14.94 -36.75
N VAL A 490 23.93 16.06 -36.03
CA VAL A 490 23.22 17.30 -36.33
C VAL A 490 24.18 18.48 -36.24
N ARG A 491 24.05 19.40 -37.19
CA ARG A 491 24.72 20.69 -37.11
C ARG A 491 23.79 21.69 -36.43
N LEU A 492 24.03 21.95 -35.15
CA LEU A 492 23.19 22.85 -34.35
C LEU A 492 23.46 24.33 -34.65
N ARG A 493 24.73 24.68 -34.91
CA ARG A 493 25.18 26.01 -35.32
C ARG A 493 26.20 25.87 -36.46
N PRO A 494 26.48 26.92 -37.25
CA PRO A 494 27.46 26.83 -38.35
C PRO A 494 28.84 26.30 -37.92
N ASP A 495 29.23 26.59 -36.68
CA ASP A 495 30.50 26.26 -36.06
C ASP A 495 30.44 25.04 -35.12
N LEU A 496 29.25 24.47 -34.87
CA LEU A 496 29.02 23.40 -33.90
C LEU A 496 28.28 22.21 -34.51
N VAL A 497 28.95 21.06 -34.55
CA VAL A 497 28.38 19.77 -34.96
C VAL A 497 28.37 18.83 -33.76
N VAL A 498 27.20 18.29 -33.46
CA VAL A 498 27.02 17.38 -32.34
C VAL A 498 26.47 16.03 -32.81
N GLU A 499 26.73 15.02 -31.99
CA GLU A 499 26.04 13.74 -32.01
C GLU A 499 24.96 13.77 -30.92
N GLU A 500 23.69 13.69 -31.33
CA GLU A 500 22.52 13.78 -30.46
C GLU A 500 21.98 12.39 -30.15
N THR A 501 21.71 12.14 -28.87
CA THR A 501 20.90 11.02 -28.40
C THR A 501 19.73 11.58 -27.60
N ILE A 502 18.51 11.34 -28.04
CA ILE A 502 17.29 11.90 -27.46
C ILE A 502 16.38 10.75 -27.06
N VAL A 503 16.02 10.70 -25.78
CA VAL A 503 15.24 9.60 -25.20
C VAL A 503 14.06 10.19 -24.42
N PRO A 504 12.82 9.70 -24.63
CA PRO A 504 11.69 10.06 -23.78
C PRO A 504 11.80 9.37 -22.42
N VAL A 505 11.43 10.06 -21.35
CA VAL A 505 11.44 9.48 -20.00
C VAL A 505 10.14 8.73 -19.77
N GLU A 506 10.21 7.40 -19.64
CA GLU A 506 9.04 6.56 -19.45
C GLU A 506 8.23 6.97 -18.21
N GLY A 507 6.92 7.16 -18.37
CA GLY A 507 6.02 7.60 -17.30
C GLY A 507 6.12 9.08 -16.91
N GLN A 508 6.93 9.89 -17.61
CA GLN A 508 7.06 11.33 -17.38
C GLN A 508 6.89 12.12 -18.69
N SER A 509 6.42 13.37 -18.58
CA SER A 509 6.29 14.28 -19.74
C SER A 509 7.61 15.01 -20.02
N LEU A 510 8.72 14.27 -20.08
CA LEU A 510 10.08 14.79 -20.24
C LEU A 510 10.85 14.07 -21.35
N LEU A 511 11.77 14.80 -21.98
CA LEU A 511 12.73 14.33 -22.98
C LEU A 511 14.14 14.65 -22.48
N VAL A 512 15.06 13.69 -22.58
CA VAL A 512 16.48 13.88 -22.27
C VAL A 512 17.27 13.87 -23.57
N GLY A 513 17.93 14.99 -23.87
CA GLY A 513 18.87 15.12 -24.98
C GLY A 513 20.31 15.10 -24.47
N ILE A 514 21.11 14.17 -24.98
CA ILE A 514 22.55 14.08 -24.75
C ILE A 514 23.24 14.54 -26.03
N LEU A 515 23.95 15.67 -25.94
CA LEU A 515 24.67 16.29 -27.04
C LEU A 515 26.16 16.09 -26.81
N ARG A 516 26.81 15.43 -27.77
CA ARG A 516 28.27 15.25 -27.76
C ARG A 516 28.90 16.09 -28.86
N ASP A 517 29.79 17.01 -28.51
CA ASP A 517 30.53 17.77 -29.51
C ASP A 517 31.46 16.86 -30.32
N ILE A 518 31.25 16.85 -31.65
CA ILE A 518 32.08 16.13 -32.61
C ILE A 518 32.67 17.07 -33.66
N THR A 519 32.62 18.38 -33.43
CA THR A 519 33.04 19.42 -34.39
C THR A 519 34.47 19.22 -34.86
N GLU A 520 35.41 19.04 -33.93
CA GLU A 520 36.82 18.82 -34.26
C GLU A 520 37.02 17.53 -35.06
N ARG A 521 36.31 16.47 -34.68
CA ARG A 521 36.36 15.18 -35.37
C ARG A 521 35.84 15.28 -36.81
N GLU A 522 34.79 16.06 -37.04
CA GLU A 522 34.24 16.31 -38.38
C GLU A 522 35.16 17.22 -39.21
N ARG A 523 35.79 18.24 -38.61
CA ARG A 523 36.81 19.08 -39.29
C ARG A 523 38.00 18.24 -39.74
N ASN A 524 38.57 17.42 -38.85
CA ASN A 524 39.70 16.54 -39.17
C ASN A 524 39.33 15.54 -40.28
N ARG A 525 38.09 15.01 -40.26
CA ARG A 525 37.60 14.13 -41.31
C ARG A 525 37.49 14.84 -42.66
N ALA A 526 36.91 16.04 -42.69
CA ALA A 526 36.78 16.82 -43.92
C ALA A 526 38.14 17.22 -44.51
N GLU A 527 39.12 17.57 -43.66
CA GLU A 527 40.50 17.86 -44.09
C GLU A 527 41.17 16.63 -44.69
N LEU A 528 41.06 15.47 -44.04
CA LEU A 528 41.57 14.20 -44.57
C LEU A 528 40.93 13.83 -45.91
N ASP A 529 39.61 14.02 -46.05
CA ASP A 529 38.90 13.74 -47.30
C ASP A 529 39.34 14.69 -48.42
N LEU A 530 39.62 15.96 -48.12
CA LEU A 530 40.17 16.92 -49.07
C LEU A 530 41.57 16.52 -49.52
N ILE A 531 42.48 16.23 -48.57
CA ILE A 531 43.85 15.77 -48.86
C ILE A 531 43.81 14.50 -49.71
N ARG A 532 42.92 13.56 -49.38
CA ARG A 532 42.75 12.32 -50.14
C ARG A 532 42.32 12.59 -51.58
N THR A 533 41.38 13.51 -51.77
CA THR A 533 40.88 13.89 -53.11
C THR A 533 41.97 14.57 -53.94
N GLU A 534 42.73 15.50 -53.33
CA GLU A 534 43.85 16.18 -54.01
C GLU A 534 44.97 15.19 -54.35
N THR A 535 45.27 14.26 -53.44
CA THR A 535 46.29 13.21 -53.66
C THR A 535 45.90 12.31 -54.84
N VAL A 536 44.63 11.91 -54.95
CA VAL A 536 44.13 11.12 -56.08
C VAL A 536 44.26 11.91 -57.39
N ALA A 537 43.88 13.19 -57.40
CA ALA A 537 43.98 14.05 -58.58
C ALA A 537 45.43 14.22 -59.05
N ARG A 538 46.36 14.54 -58.15
CA ARG A 538 47.80 14.63 -58.46
C ARG A 538 48.37 13.32 -58.98
N THR A 539 47.96 12.20 -58.40
CA THR A 539 48.42 10.88 -58.84
C THR A 539 47.98 10.59 -60.28
N GLN A 540 46.72 10.92 -60.63
CA GLN A 540 46.21 10.78 -61.99
C GLN A 540 46.95 11.66 -63.00
N GLU A 541 47.28 12.90 -62.62
CA GLU A 541 48.05 13.82 -63.46
C GLU A 541 49.46 13.28 -63.75
N VAL A 542 50.15 12.75 -62.74
CA VAL A 542 51.47 12.12 -62.91
C VAL A 542 51.39 10.90 -63.83
N ILE A 543 50.37 10.05 -63.67
CA ILE A 543 50.15 8.88 -64.54
C ILE A 543 49.93 9.33 -65.99
N GLN A 544 49.10 10.35 -66.24
CA GLN A 544 48.88 10.89 -67.58
C GLN A 544 50.17 11.43 -68.21
N ASN A 545 50.99 12.17 -67.43
CA ASN A 545 52.26 12.68 -67.92
C ASN A 545 53.24 11.55 -68.26
N GLN A 546 53.36 10.53 -67.41
CA GLN A 546 54.21 9.36 -67.69
C GLN A 546 53.73 8.59 -68.93
N MET A 547 52.42 8.43 -69.11
CA MET A 547 51.85 7.81 -70.31
C MET A 547 52.15 8.62 -71.58
N ARG A 548 52.08 9.96 -71.52
CA ARG A 548 52.44 10.83 -72.64
C ARG A 548 53.93 10.70 -73.02
N VAL A 549 54.81 10.76 -72.03
CA VAL A 549 56.26 10.60 -72.24
C VAL A 549 56.58 9.22 -72.82
N ALA A 550 55.95 8.16 -72.31
CA ALA A 550 56.09 6.82 -72.86
C ALA A 550 55.65 6.74 -74.34
N HIS A 551 54.60 7.46 -74.72
CA HIS A 551 54.13 7.54 -76.11
C HIS A 551 55.12 8.26 -77.02
N GLU A 552 55.69 9.39 -76.57
CA GLU A 552 56.73 10.13 -77.30
C GLU A 552 58.01 9.30 -77.49
N ILE A 553 58.44 8.59 -76.45
CA ILE A 553 59.59 7.66 -76.52
C ILE A 553 59.31 6.52 -77.50
N ALA A 554 58.11 5.94 -77.47
CA ALA A 554 57.71 4.88 -78.41
C ALA A 554 57.71 5.36 -79.86
N GLN A 555 57.29 6.60 -80.11
CA GLN A 555 57.32 7.23 -81.43
C GLN A 555 58.75 7.42 -81.94
N LEU A 556 59.64 7.97 -81.11
CA LEU A 556 61.06 8.16 -81.43
C LEU A 556 61.81 6.84 -81.65
N LEU A 557 61.53 5.83 -80.83
CA LEU A 557 62.06 4.47 -81.02
C LEU A 557 61.54 3.85 -82.32
N GLY A 558 60.28 4.07 -82.66
CA GLY A 558 59.69 3.63 -83.92
C GLY A 558 60.40 4.24 -85.14
N GLU A 559 60.65 5.55 -85.13
CA GLU A 559 61.37 6.26 -86.19
C GLU A 559 62.82 5.75 -86.35
N THR A 560 63.57 5.71 -85.25
CA THR A 560 64.98 5.24 -85.29
C THR A 560 65.10 3.78 -85.73
N THR A 561 64.18 2.92 -85.33
CA THR A 561 64.16 1.51 -85.76
C THR A 561 63.86 1.40 -87.26
N ALA A 562 62.96 2.23 -87.80
CA ALA A 562 62.66 2.27 -89.22
C ALA A 562 63.86 2.75 -90.05
N GLU A 563 64.55 3.82 -89.63
CA GLU A 563 65.78 4.29 -90.27
C GLU A 563 66.89 3.23 -90.26
N THR A 564 67.08 2.57 -89.12
CA THR A 564 68.09 1.51 -88.95
C THR A 564 67.79 0.34 -89.89
N LYS A 565 66.51 -0.05 -90.01
CA LYS A 565 66.09 -1.11 -90.95
C LYS A 565 66.40 -0.72 -92.39
N VAL A 566 66.10 0.52 -92.80
CA VAL A 566 66.40 0.99 -94.17
C VAL A 566 67.90 0.98 -94.45
N MET A 567 68.73 1.37 -93.49
CA MET A 567 70.19 1.31 -93.64
C MET A 567 70.71 -0.13 -93.73
N LEU A 568 70.22 -1.02 -92.87
CA LEU A 568 70.60 -2.44 -92.89
C LEU A 568 70.15 -3.12 -94.18
N ASP A 569 68.97 -2.80 -94.71
CA ASP A 569 68.45 -3.36 -95.97
C ASP A 569 69.28 -2.90 -97.18
N LYS A 570 69.74 -1.63 -97.18
CA LYS A 570 70.70 -1.13 -98.18
C LYS A 570 72.05 -1.85 -98.08
N LEU A 571 72.56 -2.08 -96.87
CA LEU A 571 73.80 -2.82 -96.64
C LEU A 571 73.69 -4.28 -97.08
N ALA A 572 72.57 -4.94 -96.78
CA ALA A 572 72.30 -6.32 -97.19
C ALA A 572 72.33 -6.47 -98.73
N ARG A 573 71.68 -5.55 -99.46
CA ARG A 573 71.70 -5.55 -100.94
C ARG A 573 73.12 -5.39 -101.51
N LEU A 574 73.94 -4.49 -100.94
CA LEU A 574 75.33 -4.30 -101.35
C LEU A 574 76.19 -5.56 -101.13
N VAL A 575 75.91 -6.33 -100.07
CA VAL A 575 76.63 -7.58 -99.79
C VAL A 575 76.16 -8.74 -100.68
N GLU A 576 74.89 -8.76 -101.09
CA GLU A 576 74.38 -9.76 -102.05
C GLU A 576 74.91 -9.54 -103.47
N GLU A 577 75.05 -8.28 -103.92
CA GLU A 577 75.65 -7.96 -105.22
C GLU A 577 77.15 -8.32 -105.30
N GLY A 578 77.84 -8.39 -104.16
CA GLY A 578 79.26 -8.76 -104.08
C GLY A 578 79.56 -10.27 -104.09
N LYS A 579 78.56 -11.16 -104.00
CA LYS A 579 78.75 -12.63 -103.94
C LYS A 579 78.45 -13.38 -105.24
N ALA A 580 78.20 -12.66 -106.35
CA ALA A 580 77.89 -13.23 -107.67
C ALA A 580 79.07 -13.20 -108.68
N THR A 581 80.31 -13.04 -108.22
CA THR A 581 81.55 -13.20 -109.01
C THR A 581 82.58 -14.06 -108.31
#